data_AF-A0A2W1CWM5-F1
#
_entry.id   AF-A0A2W1CWM5-F1
#
_cell.length_a   1.000
_cell.length_b   1.000
_cell.length_c   1.000
_cell.angle_alpha   90.00
_cell.angle_beta   90.00
_cell.angle_gamma   90.00
#
_symmetry.space_group_name_H-M   'P 1'
#
loop_
_entity.id
_entity.type
_entity.pdbx_description
1 polymer ?
#
loop_
_entity_poly.entity_id
_entity_poly.type
_entity_poly.pdbx_seq_one_letter_code
_entity_poly.pdbx_strand_id
1 'polypeptide(L)'
;MALVIPRVVLLLNERSAEYFYETREKMFGKPLEQVEKDADVDDCWEKVKGPVLEVGNLLRQHGGPFFLGETASYADFILVSMQHCVKRANEDVYEKLMALDYALPQVYQASKQWLEKEN
;
A
#
# COMPACT_ATOMS: atom_id res chain seq x y z
N MET A 1 1.10 -6.81 5.15
CA MET A 1 -0.15 -6.55 5.89
C MET A 1 0.10 -6.17 7.35
N ALA A 2 0.89 -6.94 8.10
CA ALA A 2 1.17 -6.67 9.52
C ALA A 2 1.84 -5.31 9.78
N LEU A 3 2.63 -4.79 8.82
CA LEU A 3 3.31 -3.49 8.94
C LEU A 3 2.41 -2.27 8.60
N VAL A 4 1.19 -2.48 8.10
CA VAL A 4 0.32 -1.40 7.60
C VAL A 4 -1.03 -1.39 8.30
N ILE A 5 -1.71 -2.55 8.39
CA ILE A 5 -3.07 -2.66 8.92
C ILE A 5 -3.21 -2.13 10.35
N PRO A 6 -2.28 -2.39 11.29
CA PRO A 6 -2.38 -1.85 12.64
C PRO A 6 -2.41 -0.32 12.71
N ARG A 7 -1.74 0.36 11.77
CA ARG A 7 -1.68 1.83 11.75
C ARG A 7 -2.87 2.49 11.05
N VAL A 8 -3.68 1.73 10.29
CA VAL A 8 -4.88 2.25 9.61
C VAL A 8 -5.85 2.87 10.63
N VAL A 9 -5.92 2.33 11.84
CA VAL A 9 -6.81 2.82 12.89
C VAL A 9 -6.55 4.27 13.29
N LEU A 10 -5.32 4.75 13.13
CA LEU A 10 -4.92 6.14 13.41
C LEU A 10 -5.49 7.14 12.39
N LEU A 11 -6.01 6.65 11.26
CA LEU A 11 -6.60 7.47 10.20
C LEU A 11 -8.13 7.57 10.31
N LEU A 12 -8.73 6.82 11.22
CA LEU A 12 -10.17 6.68 11.34
C LEU A 12 -10.72 7.63 12.40
N ASN A 13 -12.00 7.99 12.27
CA ASN A 13 -12.74 8.57 13.39
C ASN A 13 -12.96 7.53 14.50
N GLU A 14 -13.26 7.99 15.71
CA GLU A 14 -13.40 7.16 16.91
C GLU A 14 -14.31 5.94 16.71
N ARG A 15 -15.54 6.15 16.24
CA ARG A 15 -16.50 5.06 15.99
C ARG A 15 -15.98 4.03 14.99
N SER A 16 -15.31 4.47 13.92
CA SER A 16 -14.77 3.55 12.92
C SER A 16 -13.53 2.83 13.44
N ALA A 17 -12.73 3.51 14.27
CA ALA A 17 -11.57 2.94 14.93
C ALA A 17 -11.97 1.80 15.88
N GLU A 18 -13.00 1.99 16.72
CA GLU A 18 -13.55 0.95 17.59
C GLU A 18 -13.95 -0.31 16.81
N TYR A 19 -14.78 -0.14 15.77
CA TYR A 19 -15.18 -1.26 14.91
C TYR A 19 -13.97 -1.92 14.22
N PHE A 20 -12.99 -1.12 13.80
CA PHE A 20 -11.79 -1.63 13.15
C PHE A 20 -10.93 -2.46 14.10
N TYR A 21 -10.71 -2.00 15.34
CA TYR A 21 -10.03 -2.76 16.38
C TYR A 21 -10.71 -4.12 16.61
N GLU A 22 -12.01 -4.12 16.89
CA GLU A 22 -12.75 -5.36 17.17
C GLU A 22 -12.69 -6.36 16.02
N THR A 23 -12.88 -5.89 14.79
CA THR A 23 -12.90 -6.78 13.62
C THR A 23 -11.51 -7.29 13.24
N ARG A 24 -10.47 -6.47 13.40
CA ARG A 24 -9.10 -6.89 13.09
C ARG A 24 -8.52 -7.77 14.18
N GLU A 25 -8.85 -7.53 15.45
CA GLU A 25 -8.48 -8.44 16.53
C GLU A 25 -9.04 -9.85 16.28
N LYS A 26 -10.32 -9.96 15.91
CA LYS A 26 -10.93 -11.25 15.51
C LYS A 26 -10.26 -11.88 14.28
N MET A 27 -9.89 -11.06 13.29
CA MET A 27 -9.23 -11.52 12.08
C MET A 27 -7.82 -12.06 12.33
N PHE A 28 -7.03 -11.39 13.18
CA PHE A 28 -5.66 -11.79 13.50
C PHE A 28 -5.56 -12.76 14.69
N GLY A 29 -6.66 -12.92 15.45
CA GLY A 29 -6.71 -13.75 16.66
C GLY A 29 -5.90 -13.17 17.83
N LYS A 30 -5.52 -11.89 17.77
CA LYS A 30 -4.75 -11.19 18.80
C LYS A 30 -4.93 -9.67 18.72
N PRO A 31 -4.62 -8.92 19.79
CA PRO A 31 -4.68 -7.45 19.78
C PRO A 31 -3.86 -6.84 18.64
N LEU A 32 -4.39 -5.78 18.04
CA LEU A 32 -3.84 -5.19 16.82
C LEU A 32 -2.42 -4.62 17.04
N GLU A 33 -2.13 -4.12 18.24
CA GLU A 33 -0.81 -3.64 18.65
C GLU A 33 0.22 -4.77 18.74
N GLN A 34 -0.22 -6.00 19.05
CA GLN A 34 0.65 -7.17 19.04
C GLN A 34 0.92 -7.66 17.62
N VAL A 35 -0.01 -7.46 16.67
CA VAL A 35 0.18 -7.83 15.27
C VAL A 35 1.40 -7.13 14.68
N GLU A 36 1.60 -5.85 14.99
CA GLU A 36 2.78 -5.10 14.52
C GLU A 36 4.05 -5.50 15.27
N LYS A 37 3.98 -5.63 16.60
CA LYS A 37 5.15 -5.97 17.44
C LYS A 37 5.70 -7.37 17.18
N ASP A 38 4.81 -8.32 16.93
CA ASP A 38 5.16 -9.72 16.65
C ASP A 38 5.47 -9.96 15.17
N ALA A 39 5.38 -8.93 14.32
CA ALA A 39 5.63 -9.08 12.90
C ALA A 39 7.09 -9.43 12.65
N ASP A 40 7.34 -10.54 11.96
CA ASP A 40 8.63 -10.80 11.34
C ASP A 40 8.78 -9.84 10.15
N VAL A 41 9.52 -8.75 10.40
CA VAL A 41 9.71 -7.67 9.43
C VAL A 41 10.42 -8.17 8.18
N ASP A 42 11.42 -9.04 8.35
CA ASP A 42 12.22 -9.55 7.23
C ASP A 42 11.39 -10.49 6.36
N ASP A 43 10.63 -11.41 6.97
CA ASP A 43 9.68 -12.28 6.24
C ASP A 43 8.59 -11.46 5.52
N CYS A 44 8.10 -10.37 6.12
CA CYS A 44 7.17 -9.46 5.46
C CYS A 44 7.76 -8.85 4.18
N TRP A 45 9.04 -8.44 4.22
CA TRP A 45 9.71 -7.87 3.06
C TRP A 45 10.05 -8.92 1.99
N GLU A 46 10.50 -10.11 2.39
CA GLU A 46 10.76 -11.20 1.45
C GLU A 46 9.49 -11.60 0.69
N LYS A 47 8.34 -11.68 1.38
CA LYS A 47 7.04 -11.97 0.76
C LYS A 47 6.57 -10.91 -0.22
N VAL A 48 6.85 -9.62 0.02
CA VAL A 48 6.37 -8.54 -0.84
C VAL A 48 7.29 -8.27 -2.04
N LYS A 49 8.58 -8.61 -1.91
CA LYS A 49 9.60 -8.31 -2.93
C LYS A 49 9.30 -8.95 -4.28
N GLY A 50 8.96 -10.23 -4.31
CA GLY A 50 8.63 -10.95 -5.55
C GLY A 50 7.46 -10.30 -6.32
N PRO A 51 6.27 -10.15 -5.71
CA PRO A 51 5.12 -9.50 -6.33
C PRO A 51 5.39 -8.06 -6.79
N VAL A 52 6.16 -7.29 -6.02
CA VAL A 52 6.52 -5.91 -6.38
C VAL A 52 7.38 -5.85 -7.64
N LEU A 53 8.37 -6.73 -7.76
CA LEU A 53 9.22 -6.79 -8.96
C LEU A 53 8.42 -7.26 -10.19
N GLU A 54 7.47 -8.17 -10.00
CA GLU A 54 6.54 -8.58 -11.07
C GLU A 54 5.68 -7.41 -11.54
N VAL A 55 5.09 -6.64 -10.61
CA VAL A 55 4.35 -5.41 -10.93
C VAL A 55 5.22 -4.41 -11.69
N GLY A 56 6.46 -4.20 -11.25
CA GLY A 56 7.41 -3.34 -11.94
C GLY A 56 7.66 -3.78 -13.38
N ASN A 57 7.82 -5.08 -13.62
CA ASN A 57 7.99 -5.64 -14.96
C ASN A 57 6.75 -5.44 -15.85
N LEU A 58 5.56 -5.64 -15.29
CA LEU A 58 4.30 -5.43 -16.00
C LEU A 58 4.10 -3.95 -16.39
N LEU A 59 4.42 -3.01 -15.49
CA LEU A 59 4.37 -1.56 -15.78
C LEU A 59 5.30 -1.18 -16.95
N ARG A 60 6.43 -1.87 -17.10
CA ARG A 60 7.39 -1.62 -18.19
C ARG A 60 7.02 -2.27 -19.52
N GLN A 61 6.03 -3.16 -19.56
CA GLN A 61 5.77 -3.99 -20.74
C GLN A 61 5.30 -3.18 -21.96
N HIS A 62 4.55 -2.10 -21.76
CA HIS A 62 3.90 -1.35 -22.83
C HIS A 62 4.49 0.04 -23.09
N GLY A 63 5.48 0.47 -22.31
CA GLY A 63 6.14 1.78 -22.41
C GLY A 63 5.25 2.94 -21.94
N GLY A 64 5.77 3.80 -21.07
CA GLY A 64 4.97 4.80 -20.34
C GLY A 64 4.81 4.40 -18.87
N PRO A 65 4.11 5.22 -18.05
CA PRO A 65 4.05 5.02 -16.60
C PRO A 65 2.96 4.03 -16.14
N PHE A 66 2.02 3.63 -17.00
CA PHE A 66 0.86 2.81 -16.65
C PHE A 66 0.96 1.40 -17.23
N PHE A 67 0.12 0.48 -16.75
CA PHE A 67 0.06 -0.89 -17.27
C PHE A 67 -0.30 -0.96 -18.76
N LEU A 68 -1.08 -0.01 -19.28
CA LEU A 68 -1.37 0.10 -20.73
C LEU A 68 -0.49 1.17 -21.42
N GLY A 69 0.66 1.45 -20.83
CA GLY A 69 1.63 2.40 -21.32
C GLY A 69 1.33 3.85 -20.96
N GLU A 70 0.96 4.68 -21.95
CA GLU A 70 0.58 6.08 -21.72
C GLU A 70 -0.87 6.24 -21.25
N THR A 71 -1.69 5.19 -21.36
CA THR A 71 -3.11 5.24 -20.98
C THR A 71 -3.32 4.64 -19.60
N ALA A 72 -3.84 5.44 -18.68
CA ALA A 72 -4.24 4.93 -17.36
C ALA A 72 -5.39 3.93 -17.49
N SER A 73 -5.33 2.87 -16.70
CA SER A 73 -6.32 1.81 -16.63
C SER A 73 -6.83 1.61 -15.19
N TYR A 74 -7.88 0.81 -15.04
CA TYR A 74 -8.40 0.47 -13.71
C TYR A 74 -7.38 -0.27 -12.83
N ALA A 75 -6.47 -1.05 -13.44
CA ALA A 75 -5.41 -1.72 -12.71
C ALA A 75 -4.43 -0.72 -12.06
N ASP A 76 -4.14 0.39 -12.74
CA ASP A 76 -3.31 1.48 -12.21
C ASP A 76 -3.98 2.10 -10.97
N PHE A 77 -5.30 2.29 -11.00
CA PHE A 77 -6.02 2.83 -9.85
C PHE A 77 -6.06 1.88 -8.66
N ILE A 78 -6.15 0.55 -8.87
CA ILE A 78 -6.00 -0.41 -7.78
C ILE A 78 -4.60 -0.31 -7.16
N LEU A 79 -3.55 -0.30 -8.00
CA LEU A 79 -2.17 -0.20 -7.53
C LEU A 79 -1.92 1.11 -6.77
N VAL A 80 -2.28 2.24 -7.37
CA VAL A 80 -2.01 3.57 -6.82
C VAL A 80 -2.86 3.85 -5.58
N SER A 81 -4.11 3.38 -5.53
CA SER A 81 -4.91 3.50 -4.30
C SER A 81 -4.31 2.68 -3.14
N MET A 82 -3.78 1.48 -3.43
CA MET A 82 -3.03 0.70 -2.44
C MET A 82 -1.78 1.46 -1.98
N GLN A 83 -0.98 1.98 -2.91
CA GLN A 83 0.22 2.78 -2.59
C GLN A 83 -0.13 4.01 -1.73
N HIS A 84 -1.20 4.73 -2.09
CA HIS A 84 -1.68 5.88 -1.34
C HIS A 84 -2.16 5.48 0.06
N CYS A 85 -2.87 4.37 0.20
CA CYS A 85 -3.28 3.83 1.50
C CYS A 85 -2.07 3.52 2.39
N VAL A 86 -1.06 2.83 1.84
CA VAL A 86 0.20 2.54 2.57
C VAL A 86 0.89 3.84 2.97
N LYS A 87 1.01 4.82 2.05
CA LYS A 87 1.60 6.13 2.36
C LYS A 87 0.90 6.82 3.52
N ARG A 88 -0.43 6.81 3.53
CA ARG A 88 -1.23 7.47 4.57
C ARG A 88 -1.10 6.75 5.92
N ALA A 89 -1.02 5.41 5.93
CA ALA A 89 -0.98 4.63 7.15
C ALA A 89 0.44 4.50 7.74
N ASN A 90 1.47 4.40 6.89
CA ASN A 90 2.84 4.15 7.30
C ASN A 90 3.83 4.66 6.24
N GLU A 91 4.33 5.89 6.45
CA GLU A 91 5.22 6.55 5.50
C GLU A 91 6.57 5.82 5.34
N ASP A 92 7.18 5.32 6.43
CA ASP A 92 8.44 4.56 6.36
C ASP A 92 8.33 3.28 5.51
N VAL A 93 7.21 2.56 5.66
CA VAL A 93 6.94 1.37 4.85
C VAL A 93 6.66 1.74 3.40
N TYR A 94 5.97 2.85 3.16
CA TYR A 94 5.74 3.37 1.82
C TYR A 94 7.07 3.71 1.12
N GLU A 95 7.97 4.45 1.77
CA GLU A 95 9.26 4.82 1.19
C GLU A 95 10.08 3.59 0.81
N LYS A 96 10.17 2.61 1.72
CA LYS A 96 10.87 1.34 1.45
C LYS A 96 10.22 0.56 0.31
N LEU A 97 8.88 0.52 0.25
CA LEU A 97 8.15 -0.15 -0.82
C LEU A 97 8.43 0.51 -2.17
N MET A 98 8.39 1.84 -2.25
CA MET A 98 8.67 2.59 -3.48
C MET A 98 10.13 2.46 -3.93
N ALA A 99 11.05 2.20 -3.01
CA ALA A 99 12.46 1.98 -3.32
C ALA A 99 12.77 0.58 -3.90
N LEU A 100 11.84 -0.38 -3.83
CA LEU A 100 12.06 -1.73 -4.36
C LEU A 100 12.14 -1.78 -5.89
N ASP A 101 11.42 -0.90 -6.58
CA ASP A 101 11.41 -0.81 -8.03
C ASP A 101 11.05 0.61 -8.48
N TYR A 102 11.86 1.20 -9.35
CA TYR A 102 11.69 2.59 -9.81
C TYR A 102 10.39 2.86 -10.59
N ALA A 103 9.73 1.82 -11.12
CA ALA A 103 8.45 1.98 -11.82
C ALA A 103 7.30 2.34 -10.85
N LEU A 104 7.39 1.93 -9.58
CA LEU A 104 6.38 2.23 -8.57
C LEU A 104 6.19 3.74 -8.32
N PRO A 105 7.26 4.52 -8.03
CA PRO A 105 7.10 5.97 -7.89
C PRO A 105 6.70 6.67 -9.20
N GLN A 106 7.02 6.10 -10.37
CA GLN A 106 6.62 6.66 -11.67
C GLN A 106 5.10 6.59 -11.88
N VAL A 107 4.48 5.43 -11.67
CA VAL A 107 3.01 5.28 -11.79
C VAL A 107 2.27 6.13 -10.76
N TYR A 108 2.80 6.22 -9.53
CA TYR A 108 2.24 7.07 -8.49
C TYR A 108 2.30 8.56 -8.85
N GLN A 109 3.45 9.02 -9.36
CA GLN A 109 3.66 10.40 -9.80
C GLN A 109 2.75 10.76 -10.98
N ALA A 110 2.63 9.88 -11.97
CA ALA A 110 1.73 10.07 -13.11
C ALA A 110 0.24 10.14 -12.70
N SER A 111 -0.09 9.55 -11.55
CA SER A 111 -1.46 9.49 -11.03
C SER A 111 -1.82 10.60 -10.05
N LYS A 112 -0.91 11.52 -9.73
CA LYS A 112 -1.11 12.52 -8.67
C LYS A 112 -2.39 13.34 -8.81
N GLN A 113 -2.73 13.73 -10.04
CA GLN A 113 -3.93 14.53 -10.32
C GLN A 113 -5.24 13.88 -9.83
N TRP A 114 -5.30 12.54 -9.77
CA TRP A 114 -6.49 11.82 -9.29
C TRP A 114 -6.47 11.55 -7.78
N LEU A 115 -5.37 11.86 -7.11
CA LEU A 115 -5.24 11.75 -5.65
C LEU A 115 -5.48 13.08 -4.93
N GLU A 116 -5.57 14.17 -5.69
CA GLU A 116 -5.95 15.47 -5.15
C GLU A 116 -7.38 15.41 -4.63
N LYS A 117 -7.59 15.91 -3.41
CA LYS A 117 -8.95 16.06 -2.88
C LYS A 117 -9.57 17.28 -3.53
N GLU A 118 -10.79 17.12 -4.05
CA GLU A 118 -11.65 18.28 -4.28
C GLU A 118 -11.94 18.91 -2.90
N ASN A 119 -11.47 20.14 -2.73
CA ASN A 119 -11.72 20.96 -1.53
C ASN A 119 -13.05 21.71 -1.67
#